data_AF-A0A4Q2X715-F1
#
_entry.id   AF-A0A4Q2X715-F1
#
_cell.length_a   1.000
_cell.length_b   1.000
_cell.length_c   1.000
_cell.angle_alpha   90.00
_cell.angle_beta   90.00
_cell.angle_gamma   90.00
#
_symmetry.space_group_name_H-M   'P 1'
#
loop_
_entity.id
_entity.type
_entity.pdbx_description
1 polymer ?
#
loop_
_entity_poly.entity_id
_entity_poly.type
_entity_poly.pdbx_seq_one_letter_code
_entity_poly.pdbx_strand_id
1 'polypeptide(L)'
;MLKKYEVLLAPMKWSTRRIAGLGLAAAFLSVLPACRRKSETVKSDLHEAGYQLTAEDWFRAAGGDDVEALKKFVAGKFPTDTRNAAGDTALHATASHGAQEAADFLLNRGVAVDVRGAVDRTPLMAAVIAGQTEMTRWLLRQGADPSLRDAEGYKPLMLAVREGKAGAVAELAAYDRGELDQALLLAALVGRTDVIDALTNYGASVYARMEDGRTPLMIAAENGHKDAVQLLLEIGSSRYTTDNTGRSVTDIATASGHPEIAAMIARDPLPGDLSLETPGQVAESMDTFVDNAVAKSTGTPRSSGSKSPKAVPGSIDGEVLSSPVQAEAPVGKTKAPASASSGAFAMPPLVMRYYREKEVPVSVRGAQGDVAVVRIAGAVPREVRVRTGEKIPGSRLTVIRVRKRIEESKVTLGVPTEIPVVEIRDESTGTTREWSAGVSSSAHDPVALVEDEATGKRYVASPGQRFRSADGTEYIITDVRPNQMVIRDAASGDVRTIALRGPRG
;
A
#
# COMPACT_ATOMS: atom_id res chain seq x y z
N MET A 1 -15.50 -16.37 -1.73
CA MET A 1 -15.03 -14.97 -1.61
C MET A 1 -15.36 -14.10 -2.84
N LEU A 2 -15.45 -14.64 -4.08
CA LEU A 2 -15.84 -13.86 -5.29
C LEU A 2 -17.35 -13.60 -5.48
N LYS A 3 -18.25 -14.39 -4.87
CA LYS A 3 -19.72 -14.15 -4.97
C LYS A 3 -20.22 -12.85 -4.31
N LYS A 4 -19.37 -12.11 -3.59
CA LYS A 4 -19.75 -10.85 -2.90
C LYS A 4 -19.37 -9.58 -3.67
N TYR A 5 -18.57 -9.68 -4.74
CA TYR A 5 -17.98 -8.51 -5.41
C TYR A 5 -18.53 -8.26 -6.84
N GLU A 6 -19.43 -9.11 -7.33
CA GLU A 6 -19.95 -9.06 -8.72
C GLU A 6 -21.23 -8.23 -8.91
N VAL A 7 -21.80 -7.66 -7.85
CA VAL A 7 -23.03 -6.87 -7.93
C VAL A 7 -22.75 -5.50 -7.34
N LEU A 8 -22.61 -4.46 -8.16
CA LEU A 8 -22.89 -3.04 -7.82
C LEU A 8 -22.50 -2.10 -8.98
N LEU A 9 -23.38 -1.95 -9.97
CA LEU A 9 -23.44 -0.74 -10.79
C LEU A 9 -24.90 -0.38 -11.05
N ALA A 10 -25.47 0.52 -10.25
CA ALA A 10 -26.70 1.25 -10.58
C ALA A 10 -26.74 2.62 -9.86
N PRO A 11 -27.00 3.74 -10.56
CA PRO A 11 -27.14 5.06 -9.93
C PRO A 11 -28.61 5.35 -9.54
N MET A 12 -28.86 5.75 -8.28
CA MET A 12 -30.17 6.20 -7.80
C MET A 12 -30.34 7.72 -8.03
N LYS A 13 -31.40 8.10 -8.76
CA LYS A 13 -31.86 9.48 -8.95
C LYS A 13 -32.91 9.84 -7.89
N TRP A 14 -32.76 10.99 -7.23
CA TRP A 14 -33.78 11.55 -6.34
C TRP A 14 -34.84 12.34 -7.13
N SER A 15 -36.12 12.11 -6.85
CA SER A 15 -37.24 12.88 -7.42
C SER A 15 -37.80 13.86 -6.39
N THR A 16 -37.85 15.14 -6.75
CA THR A 16 -38.50 16.21 -6.00
C THR A 16 -40.02 16.20 -6.20
N ARG A 17 -40.81 16.27 -5.12
CA ARG A 17 -42.23 16.66 -5.17
C ARG A 17 -42.47 17.96 -4.41
N ARG A 18 -43.06 18.92 -5.12
CA ARG A 18 -43.68 20.15 -4.62
C ARG A 18 -44.97 19.82 -3.85
N ILE A 19 -45.22 20.53 -2.76
CA ILE A 19 -46.57 20.80 -2.25
C ILE A 19 -46.63 22.29 -1.90
N ALA A 20 -47.69 22.94 -2.38
CA ALA A 20 -48.07 24.32 -2.12
C ALA A 20 -49.07 24.39 -0.96
N GLY A 21 -49.11 25.51 -0.24
CA GLY A 21 -50.21 25.79 0.70
C GLY A 21 -50.00 26.98 1.63
N LEU A 22 -50.50 28.14 1.19
CA LEU A 22 -51.04 29.31 1.89
C LEU A 22 -50.84 29.54 3.41
N GLY A 23 -50.60 30.80 3.77
CA GLY A 23 -51.46 31.47 4.75
C GLY A 23 -50.85 32.48 5.74
N LEU A 24 -51.03 33.77 5.41
CA LEU A 24 -51.27 34.91 6.30
C LEU A 24 -50.17 35.55 7.16
N ALA A 25 -50.18 36.88 7.08
CA ALA A 25 -49.26 37.83 7.69
C ALA A 25 -49.75 38.35 9.04
N ALA A 26 -48.75 38.65 9.89
CA ALA A 26 -48.60 39.77 10.84
C ALA A 26 -49.79 40.23 11.72
N ALA A 27 -49.58 40.28 13.05
CA ALA A 27 -49.18 41.52 13.74
C ALA A 27 -49.27 41.41 15.29
N PHE A 28 -48.18 41.83 15.96
CA PHE A 28 -48.04 42.53 17.25
C PHE A 28 -48.85 42.10 18.50
N LEU A 29 -48.15 41.87 19.63
CA LEU A 29 -48.13 42.82 20.77
C LEU A 29 -47.17 42.44 21.93
N SER A 30 -46.44 43.46 22.36
CA SER A 30 -45.95 43.80 23.72
C SER A 30 -45.10 42.84 24.56
N VAL A 31 -43.94 43.39 24.93
CA VAL A 31 -42.97 42.98 25.95
C VAL A 31 -43.55 43.02 27.37
N LEU A 32 -43.26 41.97 28.13
CA LEU A 32 -43.05 42.01 29.58
C LEU A 32 -41.78 41.22 29.88
N PRO A 33 -40.87 41.66 30.78
CA PRO A 33 -39.76 40.84 31.23
C PRO A 33 -40.29 39.85 32.28
N ALA A 34 -41.12 38.91 31.84
CA ALA A 34 -41.36 37.70 32.60
C ALA A 34 -40.04 36.92 32.58
N CYS A 35 -39.65 36.32 33.72
CA CYS A 35 -38.55 35.36 33.79
C CYS A 35 -38.83 34.19 32.84
N ARG A 36 -38.53 34.36 31.54
CA ARG A 36 -38.60 33.29 30.56
C ARG A 36 -37.69 32.19 31.09
N ARG A 37 -38.23 30.98 31.17
CA ARG A 37 -37.42 29.82 31.56
C ARG A 37 -36.28 29.73 30.55
N LYS A 38 -35.06 29.42 31.00
CA LYS A 38 -33.88 29.30 30.12
C LYS A 38 -34.12 28.41 28.88
N SER A 39 -35.03 27.44 28.98
CA SER A 39 -35.44 26.58 27.86
C SER A 39 -36.27 27.30 26.78
N GLU A 40 -37.07 28.30 27.14
CA GLU A 40 -37.90 29.07 26.21
C GLU A 40 -37.08 30.13 25.48
N THR A 41 -36.09 30.73 26.15
CA THR A 41 -35.13 31.63 25.49
C THR A 41 -34.32 30.88 24.45
N VAL A 42 -33.78 29.70 24.80
CA VAL A 42 -33.06 28.82 23.86
C VAL A 42 -33.90 28.48 22.63
N LYS A 43 -35.18 28.15 22.81
CA LYS A 43 -36.09 27.84 21.69
C LYS A 43 -36.34 29.05 20.79
N SER A 44 -36.53 30.24 21.38
CA SER A 44 -36.69 31.50 20.62
C SER A 44 -35.45 31.79 19.79
N ASP A 45 -34.26 31.73 20.41
CA ASP A 45 -33.00 32.06 19.76
C ASP A 45 -32.64 31.09 18.63
N LEU A 46 -32.95 29.80 18.79
CA LEU A 46 -32.78 28.81 17.73
C LEU A 46 -33.76 29.07 16.58
N HIS A 47 -35.03 29.35 16.89
CA HIS A 47 -36.04 29.66 15.88
C HIS A 47 -35.68 30.92 15.08
N GLU A 48 -35.18 31.97 15.74
CA GLU A 48 -34.66 33.18 15.08
C GLU A 48 -33.45 32.88 14.17
N ALA A 49 -32.59 31.93 14.55
CA ALA A 49 -31.50 31.44 13.73
C ALA A 49 -31.95 30.43 12.63
N GLY A 50 -33.26 30.14 12.53
CA GLY A 50 -33.81 29.22 11.53
C GLY A 50 -33.74 27.73 11.90
N TYR A 51 -33.40 27.40 13.14
CA TYR A 51 -33.36 26.03 13.66
C TYR A 51 -34.56 25.74 14.57
N GLN A 52 -35.10 24.53 14.49
CA GLN A 52 -36.08 24.02 15.43
C GLN A 52 -35.45 22.95 16.33
N LEU A 53 -36.08 22.63 17.46
CA LEU A 53 -35.58 21.60 18.39
C LEU A 53 -35.87 20.18 17.86
N THR A 54 -35.47 19.91 16.61
CA THR A 54 -35.72 18.67 15.88
C THR A 54 -34.42 17.91 15.66
N ALA A 55 -34.52 16.59 15.42
CA ALA A 55 -33.35 15.79 15.05
C ALA A 55 -32.71 16.32 13.75
N GLU A 56 -33.50 16.61 12.72
CA GLU A 56 -32.99 17.08 11.43
C GLU A 56 -32.15 18.35 11.55
N ASP A 57 -32.62 19.33 12.34
CA ASP A 57 -31.88 20.57 12.58
C ASP A 57 -30.65 20.37 13.47
N TRP A 58 -30.67 19.40 14.38
CA TRP A 58 -29.49 18.96 15.12
C TRP A 58 -28.41 18.39 14.19
N PHE A 59 -28.79 17.53 13.23
CA PHE A 59 -27.86 17.03 12.21
C PHE A 59 -27.40 18.12 11.25
N ARG A 60 -28.27 19.08 10.90
CA ARG A 60 -27.92 20.22 10.05
C ARG A 60 -26.92 21.15 10.74
N ALA A 61 -27.14 21.49 12.01
CA ALA A 61 -26.21 22.30 12.80
C ALA A 61 -24.86 21.58 12.93
N ALA A 62 -24.87 20.26 13.17
CA ALA A 62 -23.66 19.46 13.22
C ALA A 62 -22.91 19.45 11.88
N GLY A 63 -23.58 19.15 10.77
CA GLY A 63 -22.96 19.14 9.43
C GLY A 63 -22.51 20.52 8.95
N GLY A 64 -23.17 21.60 9.40
CA GLY A 64 -22.83 22.98 9.08
C GLY A 64 -21.75 23.63 9.97
N ASP A 65 -21.16 22.86 10.89
CA ASP A 65 -20.16 23.33 11.86
C ASP A 65 -20.69 24.46 12.80
N ASP A 66 -22.00 24.52 13.03
CA ASP A 66 -22.64 25.56 13.86
C ASP A 66 -22.62 25.16 15.35
N VAL A 67 -21.46 25.33 15.96
CA VAL A 67 -21.23 24.98 17.38
C VAL A 67 -22.13 25.79 18.33
N GLU A 68 -22.48 27.03 17.97
CA GLU A 68 -23.34 27.87 18.81
C GLU A 68 -24.79 27.36 18.80
N ALA A 69 -25.30 26.92 17.65
CA ALA A 69 -26.56 26.20 17.59
C ALA A 69 -26.49 24.91 18.42
N LEU A 70 -25.44 24.09 18.27
CA LEU A 70 -25.29 22.84 19.04
C LEU A 70 -25.28 23.08 20.56
N LYS A 71 -24.56 24.11 21.03
CA LYS A 71 -24.58 24.52 22.45
C LYS A 71 -25.98 24.88 22.92
N LYS A 72 -26.74 25.63 22.11
CA LYS A 72 -28.14 25.98 22.39
C LYS A 72 -29.03 24.72 22.43
N PHE A 73 -28.91 23.79 21.49
CA PHE A 73 -29.63 22.51 21.52
C PHE A 73 -29.39 21.75 22.83
N VAL A 74 -28.13 21.61 23.24
CA VAL A 74 -27.77 20.93 24.48
C VAL A 74 -28.29 21.68 25.72
N ALA A 75 -28.26 23.02 25.71
CA ALA A 75 -28.88 23.83 26.77
C ALA A 75 -30.40 23.63 26.85
N GLY A 76 -31.04 23.36 25.72
CA GLY A 76 -32.44 22.92 25.60
C GLY A 76 -32.70 21.49 26.08
N LYS A 77 -31.70 20.80 26.62
CA LYS A 77 -31.70 19.38 27.01
C LYS A 77 -31.95 18.42 25.84
N PHE A 78 -31.52 18.80 24.63
CA PHE A 78 -31.56 17.91 23.49
C PHE A 78 -30.53 16.77 23.65
N PRO A 79 -30.91 15.50 23.40
CA PRO A 79 -30.00 14.36 23.59
C PRO A 79 -28.89 14.34 22.54
N THR A 80 -27.63 14.24 22.99
CA THR A 80 -26.44 14.26 22.12
C THR A 80 -26.24 12.98 21.33
N ASP A 81 -26.79 11.86 21.81
CA ASP A 81 -26.76 10.54 21.19
C ASP A 81 -27.93 10.26 20.23
N THR A 82 -28.70 11.31 19.89
CA THR A 82 -29.81 11.22 18.95
C THR A 82 -29.37 10.55 17.65
N ARG A 83 -30.16 9.57 17.20
CA ARG A 83 -29.97 8.85 15.94
C ARG A 83 -31.00 9.31 14.91
N ASN A 84 -30.58 9.48 13.66
CA ASN A 84 -31.50 9.72 12.55
C ASN A 84 -32.20 8.42 12.11
N ALA A 85 -33.06 8.50 11.09
CA ALA A 85 -33.78 7.34 10.56
C ALA A 85 -32.88 6.23 9.99
N ALA A 86 -31.65 6.56 9.58
CA ALA A 86 -30.66 5.59 9.12
C ALA A 86 -29.89 4.92 10.27
N GLY A 87 -29.94 5.49 11.48
CA GLY A 87 -29.21 5.02 12.65
C GLY A 87 -27.93 5.80 12.95
N ASP A 88 -27.62 6.84 12.18
CA ASP A 88 -26.42 7.68 12.35
C ASP A 88 -26.59 8.72 13.46
N THR A 89 -25.48 9.04 14.13
CA THR A 89 -25.40 10.12 15.14
C THR A 89 -24.89 11.43 14.54
N ALA A 90 -25.03 12.55 15.25
CA ALA A 90 -24.51 13.83 14.76
C ALA A 90 -23.00 13.80 14.44
N LEU A 91 -22.22 12.97 15.14
CA LEU A 91 -20.79 12.79 14.86
C LEU A 91 -20.54 12.14 13.49
N HIS A 92 -21.45 11.32 12.97
CA HIS A 92 -21.37 10.85 11.59
C HIS A 92 -21.62 11.98 10.59
N ALA A 93 -22.59 12.86 10.88
CA ALA A 93 -22.87 14.01 10.03
C ALA A 93 -21.72 15.02 10.03
N THR A 94 -21.12 15.34 11.19
CA THR A 94 -19.93 16.19 11.23
C THR A 94 -18.79 15.57 10.42
N ALA A 95 -18.58 14.26 10.56
CA ALA A 95 -17.53 13.53 9.85
C ALA A 95 -17.72 13.57 8.32
N SER A 96 -18.94 13.35 7.82
CA SER A 96 -19.23 13.42 6.38
C SER A 96 -19.10 14.83 5.79
N HIS A 97 -19.33 15.88 6.58
CA HIS A 97 -19.25 17.27 6.11
C HIS A 97 -17.89 17.92 6.40
N GLY A 98 -17.02 17.28 7.19
CA GLY A 98 -15.72 17.84 7.57
C GLY A 98 -15.78 18.90 8.67
N ALA A 99 -16.88 18.96 9.44
CA ALA A 99 -17.12 19.93 10.51
C ALA A 99 -16.34 19.58 11.79
N GLN A 100 -15.08 20.02 11.88
CA GLN A 100 -14.16 19.63 12.96
C GLN A 100 -14.52 20.25 14.31
N GLU A 101 -14.99 21.50 14.35
CA GLU A 101 -15.32 22.18 15.61
C GLU A 101 -16.57 21.56 16.26
N ALA A 102 -17.58 21.27 15.45
CA ALA A 102 -18.76 20.52 15.86
C ALA A 102 -18.41 19.09 16.32
N ALA A 103 -17.50 18.41 15.61
CA ALA A 103 -17.04 17.08 16.02
C ALA A 103 -16.34 17.12 17.40
N ASP A 104 -15.44 18.08 17.61
CA ASP A 104 -14.76 18.28 18.90
C ASP A 104 -15.75 18.57 20.03
N PHE A 105 -16.74 19.44 19.77
CA PHE A 105 -17.80 19.71 20.73
C PHE A 105 -18.56 18.43 21.13
N LEU A 106 -18.92 17.58 20.17
CA LEU A 106 -19.65 16.33 20.43
C LEU A 106 -18.80 15.31 21.22
N LEU A 107 -17.52 15.15 20.87
CA LEU A 107 -16.60 14.27 21.60
C LEU A 107 -16.43 14.74 23.05
N ASN A 108 -16.28 16.05 23.27
CA ASN A 108 -16.20 16.65 24.61
C ASN A 108 -17.48 16.46 25.45
N ARG A 109 -18.62 16.12 24.82
CA ARG A 109 -19.86 15.74 25.52
C ARG A 109 -20.02 14.23 25.74
N GLY A 110 -18.98 13.45 25.45
CA GLY A 110 -18.93 12.01 25.73
C GLY A 110 -19.52 11.13 24.63
N VAL A 111 -19.75 11.68 23.42
CA VAL A 111 -20.03 10.82 22.27
C VAL A 111 -18.77 10.02 21.94
N ALA A 112 -18.88 8.69 21.89
CA ALA A 112 -17.75 7.83 21.57
C ALA A 112 -17.24 8.10 20.13
N VAL A 113 -15.92 8.21 19.97
CA VAL A 113 -15.28 8.44 18.66
C VAL A 113 -15.63 7.35 17.64
N ASP A 114 -15.74 6.10 18.09
CA ASP A 114 -16.08 4.92 17.27
C ASP A 114 -17.56 4.51 17.39
N VAL A 115 -18.46 5.47 17.64
CA VAL A 115 -19.89 5.20 17.71
C VAL A 115 -20.40 4.53 16.43
N ARG A 116 -21.15 3.44 16.56
CA ARG A 116 -21.70 2.70 15.42
C ARG A 116 -23.03 3.29 14.96
N GLY A 117 -23.05 3.77 13.72
CA GLY A 117 -24.21 4.30 13.01
C GLY A 117 -24.88 3.28 12.08
N ALA A 118 -25.34 3.76 10.93
CA ALA A 118 -25.96 2.93 9.90
C ALA A 118 -24.96 1.89 9.34
N VAL A 119 -25.42 0.65 9.15
CA VAL A 119 -24.60 -0.44 8.57
C VAL A 119 -23.32 -0.68 9.38
N ASP A 120 -23.37 -0.47 10.70
CA ASP A 120 -22.23 -0.55 11.62
C ASP A 120 -21.03 0.34 11.24
N ARG A 121 -21.26 1.42 10.50
CA ARG A 121 -20.20 2.37 10.14
C ARG A 121 -19.84 3.24 11.33
N THR A 122 -18.57 3.65 11.39
CA THR A 122 -18.07 4.64 12.36
C THR A 122 -18.01 6.03 11.71
N PRO A 123 -17.86 7.11 12.52
CA PRO A 123 -17.61 8.45 11.99
C PRO A 123 -16.39 8.49 11.06
N LEU A 124 -15.33 7.74 11.37
CA LEU A 124 -14.15 7.61 10.50
C LEU A 124 -14.54 7.07 9.11
N MET A 125 -15.34 6.02 9.04
CA MET A 125 -15.84 5.48 7.76
C MET A 125 -16.73 6.49 7.02
N ALA A 126 -17.54 7.27 7.74
CA ALA A 126 -18.38 8.30 7.15
C ALA A 126 -17.55 9.45 6.53
N ALA A 127 -16.47 9.89 7.19
CA ALA A 127 -15.51 10.85 6.63
C ALA A 127 -14.80 10.30 5.39
N VAL A 128 -14.38 9.03 5.43
CA VAL A 128 -13.72 8.34 4.32
C VAL A 128 -14.62 8.27 3.09
N ILE A 129 -15.87 7.81 3.24
CA ILE A 129 -16.81 7.69 2.11
C ILE A 129 -17.10 9.07 1.50
N ALA A 130 -17.23 10.10 2.35
CA ALA A 130 -17.43 11.47 1.89
C ALA A 130 -16.16 12.09 1.25
N GLY A 131 -14.98 11.48 1.43
CA GLY A 131 -13.71 11.99 0.91
C GLY A 131 -13.13 13.14 1.72
N GLN A 132 -13.48 13.27 3.01
CA GLN A 132 -13.01 14.32 3.90
C GLN A 132 -11.63 13.95 4.47
N THR A 133 -10.56 14.20 3.72
CA THR A 133 -9.18 13.82 4.10
C THR A 133 -8.75 14.46 5.43
N GLU A 134 -8.98 15.76 5.61
CA GLU A 134 -8.60 16.47 6.84
C GLU A 134 -9.36 15.95 8.07
N MET A 135 -10.65 15.66 7.91
CA MET A 135 -11.46 15.05 8.96
C MET A 135 -11.00 13.61 9.26
N THR A 136 -10.63 12.84 8.25
CA THR A 136 -10.08 11.48 8.41
C THR A 136 -8.81 11.54 9.27
N ARG A 137 -7.87 12.43 8.93
CA ARG A 137 -6.66 12.68 9.71
C ARG A 137 -6.98 13.12 11.14
N TRP A 138 -7.93 14.03 11.30
CA TRP A 138 -8.33 14.53 12.61
C TRP A 138 -8.93 13.42 13.48
N LEU A 139 -9.87 12.62 12.96
CA LEU A 139 -10.48 11.50 13.70
C LEU A 139 -9.45 10.46 14.13
N LEU A 140 -8.48 10.13 13.27
CA LEU A 140 -7.37 9.23 13.63
C LEU A 140 -6.53 9.79 14.80
N ARG A 141 -6.29 11.10 14.84
CA ARG A 141 -5.61 11.76 15.96
C ARG A 141 -6.44 11.77 17.25
N GLN A 142 -7.75 11.78 17.13
CA GLN A 142 -8.67 11.63 18.28
C GLN A 142 -8.80 10.17 18.76
N GLY A 143 -8.05 9.24 18.17
CA GLY A 143 -8.01 7.83 18.58
C GLY A 143 -9.10 6.95 17.96
N ALA A 144 -9.71 7.36 16.84
CA ALA A 144 -10.60 6.49 16.09
C ALA A 144 -9.87 5.22 15.63
N ASP A 145 -10.48 4.05 15.80
CA ASP A 145 -9.86 2.77 15.44
C ASP A 145 -10.03 2.45 13.94
N PRO A 146 -8.93 2.47 13.14
CA PRO A 146 -8.99 2.19 11.71
C PRO A 146 -9.14 0.70 11.39
N SER A 147 -9.13 -0.19 12.38
CA SER A 147 -9.25 -1.64 12.19
C SER A 147 -10.70 -2.15 12.21
N LEU A 148 -11.64 -1.31 12.67
CA LEU A 148 -13.06 -1.66 12.76
C LEU A 148 -13.65 -1.95 11.38
N ARG A 149 -14.63 -2.85 11.35
CA ARG A 149 -15.30 -3.29 10.12
C ARG A 149 -16.76 -2.87 10.13
N ASP A 150 -17.28 -2.43 8.98
CA ASP A 150 -18.71 -2.21 8.78
C ASP A 150 -19.47 -3.55 8.69
N ALA A 151 -20.80 -3.51 8.55
CA ALA A 151 -21.62 -4.71 8.49
C ALA A 151 -21.35 -5.58 7.25
N GLU A 152 -20.72 -5.02 6.20
CA GLU A 152 -20.31 -5.75 5.01
C GLU A 152 -18.96 -6.48 5.21
N GLY A 153 -18.20 -6.08 6.25
CA GLY A 153 -16.89 -6.61 6.62
C GLY A 153 -15.71 -5.73 6.17
N TYR A 154 -15.98 -4.54 5.63
CA TYR A 154 -14.95 -3.63 5.12
C TYR A 154 -14.38 -2.75 6.23
N LYS A 155 -13.06 -2.63 6.24
CA LYS A 155 -12.34 -1.61 7.01
C LYS A 155 -12.40 -0.25 6.31
N PRO A 156 -12.14 0.87 7.02
CA PRO A 156 -12.01 2.20 6.44
C PRO A 156 -11.09 2.25 5.22
N LEU A 157 -9.93 1.59 5.25
CA LEU A 157 -9.00 1.58 4.10
C LEU A 157 -9.65 0.98 2.84
N MET A 158 -10.38 -0.14 2.98
CA MET A 158 -11.05 -0.80 1.86
C MET A 158 -12.21 0.03 1.31
N LEU A 159 -12.93 0.75 2.18
CA LEU A 159 -13.94 1.72 1.76
C LEU A 159 -13.29 2.88 0.98
N ALA A 160 -12.17 3.43 1.46
CA ALA A 160 -11.44 4.49 0.77
C ALA A 160 -11.03 4.07 -0.65
N VAL A 161 -10.56 2.84 -0.82
CA VAL A 161 -10.20 2.27 -2.12
C VAL A 161 -11.42 2.14 -3.02
N ARG A 162 -12.51 1.55 -2.52
CA ARG A 162 -13.74 1.33 -3.29
C ARG A 162 -14.33 2.65 -3.79
N GLU A 163 -14.36 3.66 -2.94
CA GLU A 163 -14.89 4.98 -3.24
C GLU A 163 -13.90 5.89 -4.01
N GLY A 164 -12.68 5.41 -4.29
CA GLY A 164 -11.67 6.17 -5.04
C GLY A 164 -11.15 7.40 -4.31
N LYS A 165 -10.94 7.31 -2.99
CA LYS A 165 -10.55 8.44 -2.13
C LYS A 165 -9.07 8.37 -1.79
N ALA A 166 -8.21 8.67 -2.77
CA ALA A 166 -6.74 8.57 -2.60
C ALA A 166 -6.18 9.33 -1.39
N GLY A 167 -6.74 10.50 -1.04
CA GLY A 167 -6.35 11.24 0.16
C GLY A 167 -6.63 10.48 1.46
N ALA A 168 -7.81 9.86 1.59
CA ALA A 168 -8.15 9.03 2.74
C ALA A 168 -7.32 7.74 2.78
N VAL A 169 -7.03 7.13 1.61
CA VAL A 169 -6.11 5.99 1.51
C VAL A 169 -4.73 6.36 2.08
N ALA A 170 -4.21 7.54 1.74
CA ALA A 170 -2.92 8.00 2.23
C ALA A 170 -2.89 8.12 3.77
N GLU A 171 -3.94 8.70 4.37
CA GLU A 171 -4.03 8.81 5.83
C GLU A 171 -4.17 7.45 6.52
N LEU A 172 -4.84 6.48 5.89
CA LEU A 172 -5.14 5.17 6.49
C LEU A 172 -4.04 4.12 6.25
N ALA A 173 -3.29 4.23 5.15
CA ALA A 173 -2.28 3.25 4.76
C ALA A 173 -1.16 3.10 5.81
N ALA A 174 -0.87 4.17 6.57
CA ALA A 174 0.08 4.13 7.67
C ALA A 174 -0.35 3.25 8.85
N TYR A 175 -1.67 3.05 9.04
CA TYR A 175 -2.25 2.32 10.16
C TYR A 175 -2.58 0.86 9.84
N ASP A 176 -2.81 0.51 8.57
CA ASP A 176 -3.21 -0.85 8.15
C ASP A 176 -2.28 -1.44 7.09
N ARG A 177 -0.99 -1.54 7.42
CA ARG A 177 0.05 -2.04 6.50
C ARG A 177 -0.18 -3.49 6.04
N GLY A 178 -0.83 -4.31 6.86
CA GLY A 178 -1.04 -5.73 6.55
C GLY A 178 -2.03 -5.97 5.41
N GLU A 179 -2.91 -5.02 5.13
CA GLU A 179 -3.99 -5.14 4.13
C GLU A 179 -3.70 -4.36 2.84
N LEU A 180 -2.53 -3.70 2.73
CA LEU A 180 -2.18 -2.89 1.56
C LEU A 180 -2.18 -3.69 0.25
N ASP A 181 -1.73 -4.95 0.30
CA ASP A 181 -1.73 -5.85 -0.85
C ASP A 181 -3.15 -6.16 -1.30
N GLN A 182 -4.05 -6.44 -0.35
CA GLN A 182 -5.47 -6.68 -0.64
C GLN A 182 -6.17 -5.41 -1.14
N ALA A 183 -5.82 -4.25 -0.58
CA ALA A 183 -6.30 -2.95 -1.02
C ALA A 183 -5.87 -2.66 -2.47
N LEU A 184 -4.64 -3.02 -2.86
CA LEU A 184 -4.16 -2.83 -4.23
C LEU A 184 -4.88 -3.74 -5.24
N LEU A 185 -5.14 -5.00 -4.86
CA LEU A 185 -5.94 -5.91 -5.68
C LEU A 185 -7.36 -5.35 -5.90
N LEU A 186 -7.98 -4.77 -4.87
CA LEU A 186 -9.29 -4.10 -4.98
C LEU A 186 -9.21 -2.83 -5.85
N ALA A 187 -8.15 -2.03 -5.70
CA ALA A 187 -7.95 -0.82 -6.51
C ALA A 187 -7.81 -1.17 -8.01
N ALA A 188 -7.10 -2.26 -8.32
CA ALA A 188 -6.98 -2.78 -9.68
C ALA A 188 -8.30 -3.34 -10.23
N LEU A 189 -9.15 -3.94 -9.39
CA LEU A 189 -10.49 -4.39 -9.78
C LEU A 189 -11.39 -3.22 -10.20
N VAL A 190 -11.34 -2.12 -9.44
CA VAL A 190 -12.16 -0.92 -9.71
C VAL A 190 -11.53 -0.01 -10.78
N GLY A 191 -10.21 -0.10 -10.99
CA GLY A 191 -9.49 0.72 -11.98
C GLY A 191 -9.10 2.11 -11.48
N ARG A 192 -8.91 2.30 -10.17
CA ARG A 192 -8.59 3.60 -9.56
C ARG A 192 -7.09 3.87 -9.58
N THR A 193 -6.61 4.59 -10.61
CA THR A 193 -5.18 4.87 -10.82
C THR A 193 -4.55 5.72 -9.71
N ASP A 194 -5.26 6.73 -9.22
CA ASP A 194 -4.86 7.58 -8.11
C ASP A 194 -4.68 6.79 -6.80
N VAL A 195 -5.57 5.84 -6.54
CA VAL A 195 -5.47 4.93 -5.39
C VAL A 195 -4.34 3.93 -5.58
N ILE A 196 -4.13 3.39 -6.79
CA ILE A 196 -2.98 2.51 -7.09
C ILE A 196 -1.67 3.25 -6.82
N ASP A 197 -1.52 4.49 -7.30
CA ASP A 197 -0.34 5.32 -7.03
C ASP A 197 -0.18 5.56 -5.52
N ALA A 198 -1.26 5.93 -4.81
CA ALA A 198 -1.19 6.13 -3.37
C ALA A 198 -0.74 4.85 -2.64
N LEU A 199 -1.41 3.71 -2.89
CA LEU A 199 -1.09 2.44 -2.23
C LEU A 199 0.33 1.97 -2.50
N THR A 200 0.82 2.07 -3.74
CA THR A 200 2.19 1.70 -4.09
C THR A 200 3.22 2.66 -3.51
N ASN A 201 2.89 3.95 -3.36
CA ASN A 201 3.69 4.92 -2.59
C ASN A 201 3.71 4.63 -1.08
N TYR A 202 2.70 3.96 -0.56
CA TYR A 202 2.73 3.38 0.77
C TYR A 202 3.12 1.91 0.73
N GLY A 203 3.82 1.46 -0.31
CA GLY A 203 4.41 0.13 -0.54
C GLY A 203 3.44 -1.05 -0.55
N ALA A 204 2.27 -0.93 -1.13
CA ALA A 204 1.53 -2.11 -1.55
C ALA A 204 2.32 -2.90 -2.60
N SER A 205 2.32 -4.23 -2.51
CA SER A 205 3.03 -5.09 -3.44
C SER A 205 2.33 -5.18 -4.80
N VAL A 206 2.97 -4.68 -5.85
CA VAL A 206 2.50 -4.92 -7.23
C VAL A 206 2.60 -6.39 -7.67
N TYR A 207 3.21 -7.24 -6.84
CA TYR A 207 3.33 -8.69 -7.03
C TYR A 207 2.39 -9.48 -6.12
N ALA A 208 1.50 -8.81 -5.39
CA ALA A 208 0.46 -9.47 -4.60
C ALA A 208 -0.31 -10.47 -5.46
N ARG A 209 -0.69 -11.61 -4.87
CA ARG A 209 -1.45 -12.67 -5.54
C ARG A 209 -2.72 -13.00 -4.78
N MET A 210 -3.81 -13.16 -5.51
CA MET A 210 -5.03 -13.79 -5.01
C MET A 210 -4.85 -15.30 -4.84
N GLU A 211 -5.82 -15.97 -4.23
CA GLU A 211 -5.83 -17.43 -4.04
C GLU A 211 -5.72 -18.20 -5.37
N ASP A 212 -6.21 -17.63 -6.46
CA ASP A 212 -6.14 -18.19 -7.81
C ASP A 212 -4.85 -17.81 -8.58
N GLY A 213 -3.94 -17.08 -7.93
CA GLY A 213 -2.66 -16.65 -8.48
C GLY A 213 -2.72 -15.36 -9.30
N ARG A 214 -3.88 -14.71 -9.44
CA ARG A 214 -3.98 -13.44 -10.19
C ARG A 214 -3.29 -12.29 -9.46
N THR A 215 -2.57 -11.46 -10.23
CA THR A 215 -1.88 -10.23 -9.77
C THR A 215 -2.73 -8.98 -10.03
N PRO A 216 -2.41 -7.81 -9.42
CA PRO A 216 -3.10 -6.56 -9.72
C PRO A 216 -3.15 -6.25 -11.22
N LEU A 217 -2.06 -6.50 -11.95
CA LEU A 217 -1.99 -6.29 -13.40
C LEU A 217 -2.98 -7.18 -14.17
N MET A 218 -3.14 -8.44 -13.77
CA MET A 218 -4.12 -9.36 -14.37
C MET A 218 -5.54 -8.88 -14.12
N ILE A 219 -5.85 -8.45 -12.89
CA ILE A 219 -7.18 -7.97 -12.52
C ILE A 219 -7.53 -6.71 -13.33
N ALA A 220 -6.62 -5.74 -13.41
CA ALA A 220 -6.84 -4.53 -14.19
C ALA A 220 -7.05 -4.82 -15.68
N ALA A 221 -6.28 -5.77 -16.23
CA ALA A 221 -6.39 -6.18 -17.63
C ALA A 221 -7.69 -6.96 -17.93
N GLU A 222 -8.14 -7.80 -16.99
CA GLU A 222 -9.38 -8.57 -17.08
C GLU A 222 -10.62 -7.66 -17.13
N ASN A 223 -10.57 -6.51 -16.44
CA ASN A 223 -11.67 -5.55 -16.33
C ASN A 223 -11.59 -4.38 -17.32
N GLY A 224 -10.59 -4.36 -18.21
CA GLY A 224 -10.50 -3.32 -19.24
C GLY A 224 -9.92 -1.99 -18.77
N HIS A 225 -9.28 -1.94 -17.59
CA HIS A 225 -8.75 -0.70 -17.01
C HIS A 225 -7.39 -0.34 -17.60
N LYS A 226 -7.39 0.16 -18.85
CA LYS A 226 -6.18 0.50 -19.61
C LYS A 226 -5.21 1.42 -18.86
N ASP A 227 -5.70 2.47 -18.22
CA ASP A 227 -4.85 3.43 -17.50
C ASP A 227 -4.22 2.81 -16.25
N ALA A 228 -4.95 1.94 -15.55
CA ALA A 228 -4.42 1.17 -14.42
C ALA A 228 -3.36 0.15 -14.88
N VAL A 229 -3.57 -0.51 -16.01
CA VAL A 229 -2.57 -1.39 -16.63
C VAL A 229 -1.30 -0.62 -16.96
N GLN A 230 -1.42 0.55 -17.59
CA GLN A 230 -0.27 1.39 -17.92
C GLN A 230 0.50 1.79 -16.66
N LEU A 231 -0.18 2.29 -15.63
CA LEU A 231 0.44 2.70 -14.36
C LEU A 231 1.14 1.52 -13.67
N LEU A 232 0.50 0.35 -13.60
CA LEU A 232 1.10 -0.85 -12.99
C LEU A 232 2.37 -1.31 -13.74
N LEU A 233 2.37 -1.24 -15.08
CA LEU A 233 3.56 -1.51 -15.89
C LEU A 233 4.68 -0.48 -15.66
N GLU A 234 4.33 0.80 -15.48
CA GLU A 234 5.29 1.87 -15.18
C GLU A 234 5.92 1.71 -13.78
N ILE A 235 5.14 1.26 -12.80
CA ILE A 235 5.63 0.98 -11.43
C ILE A 235 6.54 -0.26 -11.38
N GLY A 236 6.36 -1.20 -12.31
CA GLY A 236 7.24 -2.37 -12.46
C GLY A 236 6.55 -3.73 -12.31
N SER A 237 5.22 -3.80 -12.41
CA SER A 237 4.51 -5.08 -12.46
C SER A 237 5.07 -6.00 -13.55
N SER A 238 5.27 -7.27 -13.20
CA SER A 238 5.72 -8.28 -14.16
C SER A 238 4.63 -8.57 -15.19
N ARG A 239 4.94 -8.37 -16.47
CA ARG A 239 4.06 -8.75 -17.59
C ARG A 239 4.05 -10.25 -17.90
N TYR A 240 4.95 -11.01 -17.26
CA TYR A 240 5.20 -12.42 -17.56
C TYR A 240 4.58 -13.38 -16.55
N THR A 241 4.02 -12.87 -15.46
CA THR A 241 3.34 -13.68 -14.46
C THR A 241 2.20 -14.47 -15.08
N THR A 242 1.98 -15.68 -14.54
CA THR A 242 0.83 -16.51 -14.89
C THR A 242 -0.01 -16.82 -13.64
N ASP A 243 -1.31 -16.97 -13.82
CA ASP A 243 -2.20 -17.45 -12.76
C ASP A 243 -1.95 -18.96 -12.47
N ASN A 244 -2.67 -19.54 -11.51
CA ASN A 244 -2.52 -20.96 -11.16
C ASN A 244 -2.92 -21.92 -12.29
N THR A 245 -3.62 -21.43 -13.32
CA THR A 245 -3.99 -22.21 -14.52
C THR A 245 -2.97 -22.06 -15.66
N GLY A 246 -1.94 -21.25 -15.45
CA GLY A 246 -0.89 -20.98 -16.44
C GLY A 246 -1.28 -19.94 -17.50
N ARG A 247 -2.37 -19.20 -17.32
CA ARG A 247 -2.77 -18.11 -18.22
C ARG A 247 -1.92 -16.87 -17.95
N SER A 248 -1.39 -16.27 -19.01
CA SER A 248 -0.65 -15.01 -18.91
C SER A 248 -1.60 -13.80 -18.87
N VAL A 249 -1.07 -12.64 -18.49
CA VAL A 249 -1.82 -11.37 -18.48
C VAL A 249 -2.42 -11.07 -19.87
N THR A 250 -1.68 -11.35 -20.95
CA THR A 250 -2.16 -11.15 -22.33
C THR A 250 -3.29 -12.09 -22.70
N ASP A 251 -3.25 -13.35 -22.21
CA ASP A 251 -4.30 -14.33 -22.47
C ASP A 251 -5.60 -13.91 -21.75
N ILE A 252 -5.48 -13.40 -20.51
CA ILE A 252 -6.61 -12.89 -19.72
C ILE A 252 -7.24 -11.69 -20.41
N ALA A 253 -6.44 -10.68 -20.79
CA ALA A 253 -6.95 -9.49 -21.49
C ALA A 253 -7.69 -9.84 -22.78
N THR A 254 -7.15 -10.79 -23.57
CA THR A 254 -7.76 -11.24 -24.82
C THR A 254 -9.07 -12.00 -24.57
N ALA A 255 -9.08 -12.91 -23.60
CA ALA A 255 -10.27 -13.69 -23.25
C ALA A 255 -11.41 -12.81 -22.71
N SER A 256 -11.09 -11.71 -22.02
CA SER A 256 -12.07 -10.74 -21.53
C SER A 256 -12.52 -9.72 -22.59
N GLY A 257 -11.98 -9.76 -23.81
CA GLY A 257 -12.38 -8.87 -24.89
C GLY A 257 -11.67 -7.52 -24.93
N HIS A 258 -10.46 -7.43 -24.36
CA HIS A 258 -9.61 -6.23 -24.32
C HIS A 258 -8.32 -6.38 -25.16
N PRO A 259 -8.42 -6.50 -26.50
CA PRO A 259 -7.27 -6.73 -27.37
C PRO A 259 -6.28 -5.56 -27.38
N GLU A 260 -6.73 -4.32 -27.20
CA GLU A 260 -5.87 -3.14 -27.08
C GLU A 260 -4.96 -3.19 -25.85
N ILE A 261 -5.46 -3.73 -24.74
CA ILE A 261 -4.69 -3.96 -23.52
C ILE A 261 -3.71 -5.11 -23.73
N ALA A 262 -4.15 -6.20 -24.36
CA ALA A 262 -3.28 -7.31 -24.71
C ALA A 262 -2.11 -6.84 -25.60
N ALA A 263 -2.37 -6.00 -26.60
CA ALA A 263 -1.37 -5.41 -27.48
C ALA A 263 -0.40 -4.47 -26.74
N MET A 264 -0.89 -3.69 -25.76
CA MET A 264 -0.03 -2.83 -24.92
C MET A 264 0.94 -3.66 -24.06
N ILE A 265 0.48 -4.79 -23.53
CA ILE A 265 1.28 -5.66 -22.66
C ILE A 265 2.24 -6.51 -23.48
N ALA A 266 1.79 -7.00 -24.63
CA ALA A 266 2.54 -7.84 -25.56
C ALA A 266 3.69 -7.03 -26.18
N ARG A 267 4.89 -7.20 -25.61
CA ARG A 267 6.15 -6.81 -26.21
C ARG A 267 7.12 -7.98 -26.12
N ASP A 268 7.99 -8.10 -27.11
CA ASP A 268 9.10 -9.04 -27.02
C ASP A 268 10.00 -8.67 -25.82
N PRO A 269 10.51 -9.66 -25.08
CA PRO A 269 11.42 -9.41 -23.97
C PRO A 269 12.66 -8.69 -24.49
N LEU A 270 12.96 -7.53 -23.90
CA LEU A 270 14.19 -6.81 -24.23
C LEU A 270 15.39 -7.60 -23.69
N PRO A 271 16.58 -7.47 -24.28
CA PRO A 271 17.79 -8.13 -23.76
C PRO A 271 18.09 -7.80 -22.28
N GLY A 272 17.67 -6.62 -21.81
CA GLY A 272 17.76 -6.24 -20.39
C GLY A 272 16.69 -6.86 -19.48
N ASP A 273 15.56 -7.31 -20.03
CA ASP A 273 14.56 -8.08 -19.25
C ASP A 273 15.09 -9.50 -18.95
N LEU A 274 16.07 -9.96 -19.74
CA LEU A 274 16.71 -11.28 -19.67
C LEU A 274 18.04 -11.29 -18.90
N SER A 275 18.52 -10.14 -18.38
CA SER A 275 19.79 -10.05 -17.64
C SER A 275 19.72 -10.68 -16.26
N LEU A 276 20.85 -11.26 -15.81
CA LEU A 276 21.05 -11.62 -14.41
C LEU A 276 21.81 -10.50 -13.70
N GLU A 277 21.10 -9.75 -12.86
CA GLU A 277 21.64 -8.64 -12.08
C GLU A 277 21.95 -9.10 -10.65
N THR A 278 23.08 -8.64 -10.10
CA THR A 278 23.37 -8.80 -8.67
C THR A 278 22.58 -7.77 -7.85
N PRO A 279 22.30 -8.03 -6.56
CA PRO A 279 21.57 -7.07 -5.72
C PRO A 279 22.18 -5.67 -5.70
N GLY A 280 23.51 -5.54 -5.76
CA GLY A 280 24.20 -4.25 -5.84
C GLY A 280 23.94 -3.49 -7.15
N GLN A 281 24.00 -4.18 -8.30
CA GLN A 281 23.67 -3.58 -9.60
C GLN A 281 22.20 -3.16 -9.69
N VAL A 282 21.31 -3.98 -9.11
CA VAL A 282 19.90 -3.64 -8.98
C VAL A 282 19.76 -2.35 -8.17
N ALA A 283 20.43 -2.24 -7.03
CA ALA A 283 20.38 -1.04 -6.21
C ALA A 283 20.87 0.22 -6.92
N GLU A 284 21.97 0.16 -7.67
CA GLU A 284 22.45 1.30 -8.48
C GLU A 284 21.40 1.74 -9.50
N SER A 285 20.74 0.79 -10.16
CA SER A 285 19.64 1.10 -11.09
C SER A 285 18.43 1.73 -10.40
N MET A 286 18.12 1.30 -9.17
CA MET A 286 17.03 1.85 -8.36
C MET A 286 17.37 3.25 -7.86
N ASP A 287 18.62 3.47 -7.46
CA ASP A 287 19.12 4.75 -6.97
C ASP A 287 19.06 5.83 -8.06
N THR A 288 19.53 5.50 -9.27
CA THR A 288 19.41 6.39 -10.43
C THR A 288 17.96 6.66 -10.83
N PHE A 289 17.07 5.66 -10.71
CA PHE A 289 15.64 5.85 -10.94
C PHE A 289 15.02 6.83 -9.94
N VAL A 290 15.30 6.65 -8.65
CA VAL A 290 14.82 7.53 -7.57
C VAL A 290 15.34 8.96 -7.79
N ASP A 291 16.63 9.13 -8.09
CA ASP A 291 17.22 10.45 -8.35
C ASP A 291 16.59 11.16 -9.55
N ASN A 292 16.30 10.43 -10.63
CA ASN A 292 15.61 10.98 -11.80
C ASN A 292 14.16 11.37 -11.49
N ALA A 293 13.47 10.59 -10.66
CA ALA A 293 12.12 10.92 -10.21
C ALA A 293 12.09 12.19 -9.35
N VAL A 294 13.06 12.33 -8.43
CA VAL A 294 13.25 13.56 -7.65
C VAL A 294 13.52 14.75 -8.56
N ALA A 295 14.44 14.63 -9.53
CA ALA A 295 14.76 15.71 -10.46
C ALA A 295 13.55 16.17 -11.31
N LYS A 296 12.69 15.25 -11.74
CA LYS A 296 11.43 15.57 -12.44
C LYS A 296 10.44 16.33 -11.55
N SER A 297 10.41 16.02 -10.26
CA SER A 297 9.54 16.73 -9.30
C SER A 297 10.05 18.13 -8.93
N THR A 298 11.37 18.38 -9.01
CA THR A 298 11.99 19.68 -8.63
C THR A 298 12.31 20.59 -9.82
N GLY A 299 12.04 20.18 -11.06
CA GLY A 299 12.05 21.05 -12.24
C GLY A 299 13.40 21.71 -12.59
N THR A 300 14.55 21.10 -12.28
CA THR A 300 15.87 21.71 -12.54
C THR A 300 16.78 20.81 -13.39
N PRO A 301 17.29 21.25 -14.56
CA PRO A 301 18.43 20.61 -15.20
C PRO A 301 19.71 21.05 -14.48
N ARG A 302 20.53 20.09 -14.03
CA ARG A 302 21.86 20.37 -13.46
C ARG A 302 22.77 20.96 -14.54
N SER A 303 22.97 22.28 -14.53
CA SER A 303 24.10 22.91 -15.22
C SER A 303 25.34 22.89 -14.31
N SER A 304 26.48 22.72 -14.96
CA SER A 304 27.80 22.64 -14.38
C SER A 304 28.26 23.98 -13.76
N GLY A 305 28.80 23.92 -12.55
CA GLY A 305 29.81 24.86 -12.05
C GLY A 305 29.38 25.85 -10.97
N SER A 306 29.56 25.48 -9.69
CA SER A 306 30.45 26.15 -8.73
C SER A 306 30.21 25.64 -7.29
N LYS A 307 31.28 25.63 -6.50
CA LYS A 307 31.51 24.88 -5.24
C LYS A 307 30.82 25.59 -4.05
N SER A 308 30.21 24.90 -3.09
CA SER A 308 30.84 24.34 -1.87
C SER A 308 29.78 23.72 -0.93
N PRO A 309 30.14 22.89 0.07
CA PRO A 309 31.00 21.71 0.03
C PRO A 309 30.15 20.44 -0.12
N LYS A 310 30.49 19.63 -1.15
CA LYS A 310 29.95 18.29 -1.35
C LYS A 310 30.50 17.37 -0.24
N ALA A 311 29.62 16.74 0.53
CA ALA A 311 29.95 15.41 1.04
C ALA A 311 30.11 14.51 -0.19
N VAL A 312 31.33 14.02 -0.40
CA VAL A 312 31.65 13.02 -1.40
C VAL A 312 30.74 11.81 -1.14
N PRO A 313 30.13 11.18 -2.17
CA PRO A 313 29.30 10.00 -1.98
C PRO A 313 30.16 8.91 -1.34
N GLY A 314 29.77 8.48 -0.14
CA GLY A 314 30.40 7.35 0.52
C GLY A 314 30.19 6.11 -0.33
N SER A 315 31.31 5.43 -0.60
CA SER A 315 31.41 4.09 -1.17
C SER A 315 30.28 3.17 -0.72
N ILE A 316 29.84 2.29 -1.64
CA ILE A 316 29.06 1.10 -1.31
C ILE A 316 29.98 0.22 -0.45
N ASP A 317 29.84 0.29 0.88
CA ASP A 317 30.67 -0.50 1.78
C ASP A 317 30.24 -1.97 1.75
N GLY A 318 30.92 -2.71 0.88
CA GLY A 318 31.22 -4.13 1.05
C GLY A 318 32.43 -4.38 1.96
N GLU A 319 32.77 -3.46 2.87
CA GLU A 319 33.90 -3.65 3.78
C GLU A 319 33.53 -4.54 4.96
N VAL A 320 33.88 -5.82 4.79
CA VAL A 320 34.09 -6.79 5.86
C VAL A 320 35.15 -6.25 6.83
N LEU A 321 34.77 -5.95 8.08
CA LEU A 321 35.72 -5.71 9.16
C LEU A 321 36.27 -7.06 9.67
N SER A 322 37.32 -7.58 9.03
CA SER A 322 38.14 -8.67 9.61
C SER A 322 39.54 -8.20 10.04
N SER A 323 39.72 -8.10 11.37
CA SER A 323 40.83 -8.61 12.22
C SER A 323 42.23 -7.90 12.20
N PRO A 324 43.13 -8.04 13.22
CA PRO A 324 43.01 -8.46 14.64
C PRO A 324 43.84 -7.64 15.71
N VAL A 325 43.52 -7.88 17.00
CA VAL A 325 44.28 -7.83 18.29
C VAL A 325 44.98 -6.53 18.79
N GLN A 326 44.51 -6.01 19.94
CA GLN A 326 45.19 -5.97 21.27
C GLN A 326 44.18 -5.41 22.31
N ALA A 327 43.57 -6.24 23.15
CA ALA A 327 44.01 -6.60 24.51
C ALA A 327 44.15 -5.40 25.45
N GLU A 328 43.10 -5.12 26.25
CA GLU A 328 43.12 -5.16 27.73
C GLU A 328 41.77 -4.72 28.33
N ALA A 329 41.30 -5.49 29.31
CA ALA A 329 40.24 -5.17 30.28
C ALA A 329 40.91 -4.50 31.53
N PRO A 330 40.21 -3.97 32.58
CA PRO A 330 38.93 -4.46 33.11
C PRO A 330 37.92 -3.44 33.73
N VAL A 331 36.66 -3.89 33.76
CA VAL A 331 35.64 -3.83 34.84
C VAL A 331 35.24 -2.47 35.47
N GLY A 332 33.95 -2.13 35.32
CA GLY A 332 33.26 -1.07 36.09
C GLY A 332 31.73 -1.21 36.10
N LYS A 333 31.24 -2.02 37.05
CA LYS A 333 29.90 -2.12 37.69
C LYS A 333 28.66 -1.53 36.99
N THR A 334 27.71 -2.44 36.78
CA THR A 334 26.27 -2.27 36.51
C THR A 334 25.54 -1.33 37.46
N LYS A 335 24.63 -0.53 36.91
CA LYS A 335 23.43 -0.05 37.60
C LYS A 335 22.28 0.09 36.58
N ALA A 336 21.25 -0.73 36.73
CA ALA A 336 19.97 -0.54 36.06
C ALA A 336 19.23 0.67 36.67
N PRO A 337 18.33 1.31 35.89
CA PRO A 337 16.99 1.44 36.42
C PRO A 337 15.92 1.04 35.40
N ALA A 338 14.90 0.39 35.95
CA ALA A 338 13.61 0.16 35.33
C ALA A 338 12.74 1.42 35.43
N SER A 339 12.06 1.77 34.34
CA SER A 339 10.64 2.14 34.31
C SER A 339 10.28 2.54 32.89
N ALA A 340 9.40 1.74 32.27
CA ALA A 340 8.80 2.04 30.99
C ALA A 340 7.89 3.28 31.13
N SER A 341 8.23 4.33 30.41
CA SER A 341 7.30 5.39 30.02
C SER A 341 7.31 5.47 28.49
N SER A 342 6.15 5.27 27.89
CA SER A 342 5.85 5.50 26.47
C SER A 342 6.07 6.97 26.12
N GLY A 343 7.32 7.36 25.92
CA GLY A 343 7.70 8.58 25.24
C GLY A 343 7.79 8.27 23.75
N ALA A 344 7.12 9.08 22.93
CA ALA A 344 7.25 9.05 21.48
C ALA A 344 8.75 9.00 21.10
N PHE A 345 9.18 7.87 20.54
CA PHE A 345 10.51 7.75 19.99
C PHE A 345 10.62 8.71 18.80
N ALA A 346 11.49 9.71 18.93
CA ALA A 346 11.98 10.48 17.80
C ALA A 346 12.68 9.51 16.85
N MET A 347 12.12 9.32 15.66
CA MET A 347 12.55 8.30 14.71
C MET A 347 13.93 8.65 14.12
N PRO A 348 14.72 7.64 13.74
CA PRO A 348 15.21 7.59 12.38
C PRO A 348 14.51 6.43 11.68
N PRO A 349 13.39 6.66 10.97
CA PRO A 349 12.76 5.61 10.22
C PRO A 349 13.62 5.33 9.01
N LEU A 350 14.02 4.09 8.85
CA LEU A 350 14.41 3.60 7.54
C LEU A 350 13.22 3.77 6.58
N VAL A 351 13.45 4.47 5.47
CA VAL A 351 12.48 4.73 4.41
C VAL A 351 12.81 3.84 3.22
N MET A 352 11.89 2.99 2.81
CA MET A 352 12.01 2.26 1.56
C MET A 352 11.73 3.22 0.39
N ARG A 353 12.76 3.54 -0.38
CA ARG A 353 12.64 4.40 -1.57
C ARG A 353 12.14 3.64 -2.78
N TYR A 354 12.51 2.37 -2.89
CA TYR A 354 12.06 1.53 -3.99
C TYR A 354 12.16 0.05 -3.60
N TYR A 355 11.21 -0.75 -4.08
CA TYR A 355 11.17 -2.20 -3.96
C TYR A 355 11.09 -2.78 -5.37
N ARG A 356 11.90 -3.81 -5.63
CA ARG A 356 11.88 -4.50 -6.92
C ARG A 356 11.93 -6.00 -6.72
N GLU A 357 11.01 -6.69 -7.37
CA GLU A 357 11.00 -8.15 -7.47
C GLU A 357 10.86 -8.54 -8.94
N LYS A 358 12.00 -8.83 -9.59
CA LYS A 358 12.00 -9.16 -11.02
C LYS A 358 11.88 -10.66 -11.24
N GLU A 359 10.90 -11.05 -12.04
CA GLU A 359 10.87 -12.38 -12.67
C GLU A 359 11.57 -12.31 -14.03
N VAL A 360 12.33 -13.34 -14.40
CA VAL A 360 12.95 -13.44 -15.72
C VAL A 360 11.93 -14.08 -16.67
N PRO A 361 11.73 -13.57 -17.90
CA PRO A 361 10.74 -14.09 -18.84
C PRO A 361 11.13 -15.45 -19.45
N VAL A 362 11.87 -16.27 -18.72
CA VAL A 362 12.35 -17.56 -19.17
C VAL A 362 11.86 -18.64 -18.21
N SER A 363 11.69 -19.86 -18.68
CA SER A 363 11.38 -21.00 -17.82
C SER A 363 11.90 -22.27 -18.47
N VAL A 364 12.39 -23.20 -17.66
CA VAL A 364 12.80 -24.52 -18.14
C VAL A 364 11.57 -25.42 -18.17
N ARG A 365 11.26 -26.00 -19.33
CA ARG A 365 10.16 -26.97 -19.49
C ARG A 365 10.63 -28.39 -19.31
N GLY A 366 11.86 -28.67 -19.72
CA GLY A 366 12.44 -30.00 -19.64
C GLY A 366 13.88 -29.99 -20.11
N ALA A 367 14.56 -31.11 -19.92
CA ALA A 367 15.87 -31.32 -20.52
C ALA A 367 16.06 -32.80 -20.88
N GLN A 368 16.77 -33.04 -21.99
CA GLN A 368 17.08 -34.38 -22.48
C GLN A 368 18.54 -34.43 -22.94
N GLY A 369 19.35 -35.24 -22.25
CA GLY A 369 20.81 -35.25 -22.46
C GLY A 369 21.39 -33.85 -22.20
N ASP A 370 22.14 -33.33 -23.18
CA ASP A 370 22.75 -32.00 -23.15
C ASP A 370 21.85 -30.89 -23.73
N VAL A 371 20.57 -31.18 -23.98
CA VAL A 371 19.63 -30.23 -24.58
C VAL A 371 18.60 -29.78 -23.55
N ALA A 372 18.55 -28.48 -23.28
CA ALA A 372 17.50 -27.85 -22.49
C ALA A 372 16.36 -27.36 -23.41
N VAL A 373 15.11 -27.63 -23.00
CA VAL A 373 13.92 -27.03 -23.62
C VAL A 373 13.50 -25.85 -22.77
N VAL A 374 13.69 -24.66 -23.33
CA VAL A 374 13.49 -23.38 -22.65
C VAL A 374 12.30 -22.67 -23.27
N ARG A 375 11.35 -22.23 -22.44
CA ARG A 375 10.24 -21.38 -22.85
C ARG A 375 10.57 -19.93 -22.52
N ILE A 376 10.43 -19.05 -23.51
CA ILE A 376 10.58 -17.60 -23.36
C ILE A 376 9.19 -16.98 -23.43
N ALA A 377 8.74 -16.37 -22.33
CA ALA A 377 7.47 -15.68 -22.24
C ALA A 377 7.48 -14.43 -23.14
N GLY A 378 6.44 -14.28 -23.97
CA GLY A 378 6.30 -13.15 -24.90
C GLY A 378 7.00 -13.30 -26.25
N ALA A 379 8.01 -14.18 -26.39
CA ALA A 379 8.76 -14.33 -27.65
C ALA A 379 8.07 -15.28 -28.65
N VAL A 380 8.34 -15.06 -29.95
CA VAL A 380 7.96 -15.98 -31.04
C VAL A 380 9.25 -16.45 -31.75
N PRO A 381 9.59 -17.76 -31.74
CA PRO A 381 8.88 -18.88 -31.12
C PRO A 381 9.02 -18.90 -29.58
N ARG A 382 7.94 -19.33 -28.90
CA ARG A 382 7.85 -19.38 -27.44
C ARG A 382 8.74 -20.44 -26.80
N GLU A 383 9.16 -21.46 -27.54
CA GLU A 383 9.98 -22.56 -27.05
C GLU A 383 11.21 -22.76 -27.94
N VAL A 384 12.36 -22.88 -27.30
CA VAL A 384 13.66 -23.04 -27.95
C VAL A 384 14.39 -24.22 -27.32
N ARG A 385 15.02 -25.02 -28.18
CA ARG A 385 15.96 -26.07 -27.76
C ARG A 385 17.36 -25.48 -27.79
N VAL A 386 18.04 -25.50 -26.65
CA VAL A 386 19.38 -24.93 -26.48
C VAL A 386 20.29 -26.01 -25.94
N ARG A 387 21.42 -26.24 -26.60
CA ARG A 387 22.43 -27.21 -26.14
C ARG A 387 23.37 -26.59 -25.11
N THR A 388 24.03 -27.44 -24.33
CA THR A 388 25.16 -27.01 -23.50
C THR A 388 26.22 -26.29 -24.35
N GLY A 389 26.61 -25.10 -23.92
CA GLY A 389 27.53 -24.20 -24.62
C GLY A 389 26.84 -23.21 -25.58
N GLU A 390 25.55 -23.36 -25.86
CA GLU A 390 24.81 -22.46 -26.74
C GLU A 390 24.15 -21.31 -25.98
N LYS A 391 24.01 -20.18 -26.69
CA LYS A 391 23.35 -18.97 -26.21
C LYS A 391 21.84 -19.04 -26.44
N ILE A 392 21.06 -18.63 -25.45
CA ILE A 392 19.61 -18.53 -25.57
C ILE A 392 19.29 -17.41 -26.59
N PRO A 393 18.48 -17.68 -27.64
CA PRO A 393 18.14 -16.67 -28.65
C PRO A 393 17.53 -15.41 -28.05
N GLY A 394 17.96 -14.25 -28.55
CA GLY A 394 17.50 -12.94 -28.05
C GLY A 394 18.04 -12.56 -26.66
N SER A 395 18.88 -13.42 -26.05
CA SER A 395 19.39 -13.25 -24.70
C SER A 395 20.92 -13.15 -24.65
N ARG A 396 21.45 -12.71 -23.51
CA ARG A 396 22.88 -12.75 -23.16
C ARG A 396 23.27 -14.00 -22.38
N LEU A 397 22.30 -14.88 -22.15
CA LEU A 397 22.44 -16.07 -21.30
C LEU A 397 22.93 -17.27 -22.11
N THR A 398 23.91 -17.97 -21.58
CA THR A 398 24.50 -19.18 -22.16
C THR A 398 24.28 -20.36 -21.24
N VAL A 399 23.84 -21.49 -21.79
CA VAL A 399 23.63 -22.73 -21.01
C VAL A 399 24.99 -23.37 -20.75
N ILE A 400 25.42 -23.43 -19.49
CA ILE A 400 26.72 -24.00 -19.12
C ILE A 400 26.60 -25.51 -18.86
N ARG A 401 25.49 -25.92 -18.26
CA ARG A 401 25.30 -27.30 -17.82
C ARG A 401 23.85 -27.68 -17.76
N VAL A 402 23.54 -28.91 -18.15
CA VAL A 402 22.23 -29.54 -18.00
C VAL A 402 22.43 -30.77 -17.12
N ARG A 403 21.66 -30.89 -16.05
CA ARG A 403 21.70 -32.03 -15.13
C ARG A 403 20.29 -32.40 -14.67
N LYS A 404 20.17 -33.56 -14.03
CA LYS A 404 18.96 -33.97 -13.32
C LYS A 404 19.24 -33.98 -11.82
N ARG A 405 18.32 -33.46 -11.03
CA ARG A 405 18.36 -33.50 -9.56
C ARG A 405 17.10 -34.21 -9.06
N ILE A 406 17.26 -35.18 -8.16
CA ILE A 406 16.12 -35.77 -7.46
C ILE A 406 15.73 -34.78 -6.36
N GLU A 407 14.49 -34.32 -6.37
CA GLU A 407 14.01 -33.32 -5.41
C GLU A 407 12.68 -33.77 -4.81
N GLU A 408 12.58 -33.66 -3.48
CA GLU A 408 11.34 -33.80 -2.72
C GLU A 408 10.84 -32.39 -2.42
N SER A 409 9.71 -32.00 -3.02
CA SER A 409 9.16 -30.65 -2.85
C SER A 409 7.66 -30.71 -2.58
N LYS A 410 7.11 -29.58 -2.11
CA LYS A 410 5.64 -29.40 -2.02
C LYS A 410 4.97 -29.58 -3.39
N VAL A 411 5.69 -29.30 -4.48
CA VAL A 411 5.21 -29.45 -5.86
C VAL A 411 5.11 -30.93 -6.26
N THR A 412 5.99 -31.79 -5.71
CA THR A 412 5.99 -33.24 -5.96
C THR A 412 5.25 -34.04 -4.88
N LEU A 413 4.58 -33.37 -3.94
CA LEU A 413 3.84 -33.99 -2.82
C LEU A 413 4.68 -34.99 -2.00
N GLY A 414 5.99 -34.76 -1.90
CA GLY A 414 6.92 -35.64 -1.19
C GLY A 414 7.35 -36.90 -1.95
N VAL A 415 7.00 -37.01 -3.24
CA VAL A 415 7.53 -38.08 -4.10
C VAL A 415 8.88 -37.64 -4.68
N PRO A 416 9.96 -38.42 -4.51
CA PRO A 416 11.26 -38.12 -5.10
C PRO A 416 11.12 -38.14 -6.63
N THR A 417 11.20 -36.96 -7.24
CA THR A 417 11.00 -36.81 -8.70
C THR A 417 12.27 -36.27 -9.34
N GLU A 418 12.67 -36.82 -10.50
CA GLU A 418 13.77 -36.25 -11.29
C GLU A 418 13.34 -34.92 -11.92
N ILE A 419 13.93 -33.82 -11.44
CA ILE A 419 13.72 -32.49 -11.99
C ILE A 419 14.94 -32.10 -12.85
N PRO A 420 14.73 -31.68 -14.11
CA PRO A 420 15.79 -31.09 -14.93
C PRO A 420 16.24 -29.76 -14.33
N VAL A 421 17.55 -29.60 -14.15
CA VAL A 421 18.21 -28.38 -13.68
C VAL A 421 19.19 -27.91 -14.75
N VAL A 422 19.07 -26.64 -15.11
CA VAL A 422 19.90 -25.99 -16.13
C VAL A 422 20.71 -24.89 -15.45
N GLU A 423 22.03 -24.96 -15.52
CA GLU A 423 22.93 -23.88 -15.09
C GLU A 423 23.15 -22.93 -16.27
N ILE A 424 22.88 -21.66 -16.04
CA ILE A 424 23.04 -20.58 -17.01
C ILE A 424 24.09 -19.57 -16.55
N ARG A 425 24.75 -18.93 -17.50
CA ARG A 425 25.65 -17.78 -17.27
C ARG A 425 25.17 -16.57 -18.03
N ASP A 426 25.19 -15.41 -17.40
CA ASP A 426 25.20 -14.14 -18.12
C ASP A 426 26.65 -13.81 -18.52
N GLU A 427 26.92 -13.78 -19.83
CA GLU A 427 28.26 -13.52 -20.36
C GLU A 427 28.79 -12.13 -20.03
N SER A 428 27.89 -11.16 -19.78
CA SER A 428 28.28 -9.77 -19.54
C SER A 428 28.63 -9.49 -18.07
N THR A 429 27.93 -10.13 -17.14
CA THR A 429 28.17 -9.96 -15.70
C THR A 429 29.01 -11.09 -15.11
N GLY A 430 29.14 -12.22 -15.81
CA GLY A 430 29.82 -13.42 -15.32
C GLY A 430 28.98 -14.23 -14.33
N THR A 431 27.81 -13.72 -13.93
CA THR A 431 26.89 -14.30 -12.96
C THR A 431 26.32 -15.62 -13.45
N THR A 432 26.33 -16.63 -12.59
CA THR A 432 25.79 -17.96 -12.88
C THR A 432 24.56 -18.24 -12.04
N ARG A 433 23.55 -18.92 -12.59
CA ARG A 433 22.34 -19.30 -11.85
C ARG A 433 21.81 -20.67 -12.27
N GLU A 434 21.18 -21.37 -11.33
CA GLU A 434 20.47 -22.63 -11.58
C GLU A 434 18.98 -22.38 -11.83
N TRP A 435 18.43 -23.01 -12.87
CA TRP A 435 17.00 -23.02 -13.19
C TRP A 435 16.45 -24.43 -13.17
N SER A 436 15.44 -24.66 -12.35
CA SER A 436 14.74 -25.96 -12.26
C SER A 436 13.49 -25.96 -13.13
N ALA A 437 13.20 -27.08 -13.77
CA ALA A 437 12.00 -27.20 -14.59
C ALA A 437 10.72 -27.15 -13.74
N GLY A 438 9.69 -26.48 -14.26
CA GLY A 438 8.42 -26.28 -13.55
C GLY A 438 8.47 -25.19 -12.46
N VAL A 439 9.65 -24.63 -12.19
CA VAL A 439 9.81 -23.45 -11.33
C VAL A 439 10.03 -22.24 -12.24
N SER A 440 9.39 -21.11 -11.91
CA SER A 440 9.63 -19.86 -12.62
C SER A 440 11.11 -19.52 -12.56
N SER A 441 11.71 -19.15 -13.70
CA SER A 441 13.08 -18.69 -13.67
C SER A 441 13.07 -17.27 -13.14
N SER A 442 13.37 -17.15 -11.87
CA SER A 442 13.11 -15.94 -11.12
C SER A 442 14.40 -15.28 -10.72
N ALA A 443 14.49 -13.96 -10.80
CA ALA A 443 15.59 -13.26 -10.16
C ALA A 443 15.46 -13.30 -8.62
N HIS A 444 14.23 -13.51 -8.10
CA HIS A 444 13.70 -13.82 -6.75
C HIS A 444 14.39 -13.39 -5.46
N ASP A 445 15.50 -12.67 -5.48
CA ASP A 445 15.91 -11.96 -4.28
C ASP A 445 15.22 -10.59 -4.34
N PRO A 446 14.12 -10.36 -3.60
CA PRO A 446 13.56 -9.02 -3.49
C PRO A 446 14.64 -8.09 -2.98
N VAL A 447 14.82 -6.97 -3.69
CA VAL A 447 15.79 -5.94 -3.32
C VAL A 447 15.03 -4.68 -2.96
N ALA A 448 15.32 -4.15 -1.78
CA ALA A 448 14.87 -2.83 -1.38
C ALA A 448 16.04 -1.86 -1.29
N LEU A 449 15.82 -0.65 -1.79
CA LEU A 449 16.69 0.50 -1.55
C LEU A 449 16.11 1.25 -0.36
N VAL A 450 16.87 1.26 0.73
CA VAL A 450 16.43 1.79 2.02
C VAL A 450 17.28 3.01 2.37
N GLU A 451 16.64 4.12 2.69
CA GLU A 451 17.29 5.35 3.10
C GLU A 451 17.13 5.57 4.60
N ASP A 452 18.22 5.90 5.28
CA ASP A 452 18.16 6.41 6.65
C ASP A 452 17.81 7.90 6.61
N GLU A 453 16.65 8.26 7.17
CA GLU A 453 16.17 9.65 7.20
C GLU A 453 17.15 10.59 7.92
N ALA A 454 17.86 10.12 8.95
CA ALA A 454 18.74 10.98 9.73
C ALA A 454 20.04 11.33 9.00
N THR A 455 20.58 10.39 8.22
CA THR A 455 21.85 10.56 7.53
C THR A 455 21.71 10.81 6.04
N GLY A 456 20.52 10.56 5.47
CA GLY A 456 20.26 10.54 4.03
C GLY A 456 21.00 9.41 3.30
N LYS A 457 21.64 8.49 4.03
CA LYS A 457 22.40 7.39 3.42
C LYS A 457 21.45 6.31 2.94
N ARG A 458 21.72 5.79 1.74
CA ARG A 458 20.96 4.70 1.13
C ARG A 458 21.73 3.39 1.26
N TYR A 459 20.98 2.33 1.52
CA TYR A 459 21.44 0.97 1.78
C TYR A 459 20.66 0.00 0.92
N VAL A 460 21.32 -1.09 0.55
CA VAL A 460 20.67 -2.22 -0.11
C VAL A 460 20.22 -3.18 0.96
N ALA A 461 18.97 -3.62 0.88
CA ALA A 461 18.42 -4.70 1.67
C ALA A 461 18.04 -5.86 0.73
N SER A 462 18.72 -6.99 0.88
CA SER A 462 18.39 -8.24 0.19
C SER A 462 18.39 -9.42 1.18
N PRO A 463 17.57 -10.46 0.96
CA PRO A 463 17.64 -11.68 1.74
C PRO A 463 19.07 -12.27 1.80
N GLY A 464 19.44 -12.80 2.96
CA GLY A 464 20.77 -13.34 3.26
C GLY A 464 21.84 -12.29 3.61
N GLN A 465 21.58 -11.00 3.39
CA GLN A 465 22.51 -9.94 3.75
C GLN A 465 22.59 -9.78 5.26
N ARG A 466 23.81 -9.58 5.76
CA ARG A 466 24.07 -9.36 7.18
C ARG A 466 24.39 -7.91 7.45
N PHE A 467 23.95 -7.40 8.58
CA PHE A 467 24.29 -6.06 9.04
C PHE A 467 24.40 -6.03 10.56
N ARG A 468 25.08 -5.01 11.07
CA ARG A 468 25.29 -4.82 12.50
C ARG A 468 24.56 -3.58 12.97
N SER A 469 23.78 -3.72 14.03
CA SER A 469 23.15 -2.58 14.69
C SER A 469 24.17 -1.82 15.55
N ALA A 470 23.82 -0.60 15.98
CA ALA A 470 24.70 0.29 16.75
C ALA A 470 25.14 -0.29 18.11
N ASP A 471 24.35 -1.21 18.66
CA ASP A 471 24.61 -2.02 19.86
C ASP A 471 25.57 -3.20 19.61
N GLY A 472 26.01 -3.41 18.37
CA GLY A 472 26.93 -4.47 17.99
C GLY A 472 26.26 -5.82 17.68
N THR A 473 24.93 -5.90 17.76
CA THR A 473 24.16 -7.10 17.43
C THR A 473 24.16 -7.34 15.92
N GLU A 474 24.43 -8.58 15.49
CA GLU A 474 24.43 -8.97 14.09
C GLU A 474 23.04 -9.50 13.70
N TYR A 475 22.50 -8.98 12.60
CA TYR A 475 21.22 -9.37 12.05
C TYR A 475 21.38 -9.86 10.61
N ILE A 476 20.54 -10.81 10.23
CA ILE A 476 20.45 -11.35 8.88
C ILE A 476 19.08 -10.99 8.33
N ILE A 477 19.03 -10.33 7.17
CA ILE A 477 17.78 -10.09 6.46
C ILE A 477 17.27 -11.43 5.94
N THR A 478 16.12 -11.89 6.42
CA THR A 478 15.54 -13.15 5.97
C THR A 478 14.59 -12.96 4.79
N ASP A 479 13.90 -11.82 4.74
CA ASP A 479 12.90 -11.53 3.74
C ASP A 479 12.77 -10.01 3.59
N VAL A 480 12.47 -9.55 2.38
CA VAL A 480 12.22 -8.15 2.07
C VAL A 480 10.89 -8.09 1.37
N ARG A 481 9.97 -7.30 1.93
CA ARG A 481 8.63 -7.12 1.39
C ARG A 481 8.36 -5.63 1.19
N PRO A 482 7.32 -5.29 0.44
CA PRO A 482 6.88 -3.91 0.35
C PRO A 482 6.56 -3.33 1.75
N ASN A 483 7.22 -2.21 2.09
CA ASN A 483 7.25 -1.52 3.41
C ASN A 483 7.73 -2.31 4.62
N GLN A 484 8.33 -3.48 4.47
CA GLN A 484 8.81 -4.18 5.65
C GLN A 484 9.97 -5.08 5.30
N MET A 485 10.94 -5.15 6.20
CA MET A 485 11.98 -6.16 6.13
C MET A 485 11.86 -7.08 7.33
N VAL A 486 12.04 -8.37 7.09
CA VAL A 486 12.10 -9.36 8.16
C VAL A 486 13.57 -9.65 8.42
N ILE A 487 13.98 -9.46 9.66
CA ILE A 487 15.34 -9.66 10.11
C ILE A 487 15.36 -10.76 11.17
N ARG A 488 16.47 -11.50 11.21
CA ARG A 488 16.74 -12.52 12.22
C ARG A 488 17.98 -12.12 12.99
N ASP A 489 17.91 -12.15 14.32
CA ASP A 489 19.08 -12.04 15.18
C ASP A 489 20.00 -13.25 14.94
N ALA A 490 21.25 -13.00 14.58
CA ALA A 490 22.20 -14.06 14.26
C ALA A 490 22.60 -14.90 15.49
N ALA A 491 22.49 -14.34 16.70
CA ALA A 491 22.86 -14.99 17.94
C ALA A 491 21.67 -15.70 18.61
N SER A 492 20.52 -15.03 18.74
CA SER A 492 19.33 -15.61 19.39
C SER A 492 18.42 -16.40 18.44
N GLY A 493 18.50 -16.11 17.13
CA GLY A 493 17.57 -16.63 16.14
C GLY A 493 16.20 -15.95 16.13
N ASP A 494 15.98 -14.93 16.96
CA ASP A 494 14.71 -14.22 17.03
C ASP A 494 14.40 -13.49 15.73
N VAL A 495 13.18 -13.64 15.25
CA VAL A 495 12.70 -12.99 14.02
C VAL A 495 11.93 -11.72 14.39
N ARG A 496 12.31 -10.60 13.77
CA ARG A 496 11.66 -9.30 13.94
C ARG A 496 11.29 -8.72 12.57
N THR A 497 10.17 -8.04 12.51
CA THR A 497 9.74 -7.30 11.32
C THR A 497 9.99 -5.82 11.56
N ILE A 498 10.78 -5.19 10.70
CA ILE A 498 10.99 -3.75 10.68
C ILE A 498 10.03 -3.17 9.65
N ALA A 499 9.10 -2.33 10.11
CA ALA A 499 8.29 -1.53 9.21
C ALA A 499 9.15 -0.41 8.61
N LEU A 500 9.16 -0.34 7.29
CA LEU A 500 9.79 0.69 6.49
C LEU A 500 8.71 1.65 6.03
N ARG A 501 9.05 2.94 5.96
CA ARG A 501 8.13 3.90 5.37
C ARG A 501 8.23 3.91 3.86
N GLY A 502 7.17 4.35 3.18
CA GLY A 502 7.14 4.40 1.72
C GLY A 502 7.94 5.59 1.17
N PRO A 503 8.12 5.70 -0.17
CA PRO A 503 9.05 6.64 -0.78
C PRO A 503 8.76 8.14 -0.52
N ARG A 504 7.55 8.49 -0.03
CA ARG A 504 7.10 9.88 0.18
C ARG A 504 6.82 10.27 1.64
N GLY A 505 7.04 9.39 2.62
CA GLY A 505 6.73 9.72 4.01
C GLY A 505 6.67 8.52 4.91
#